data_AF-A0A0R2XP87-F1
#
_entry.id   AF-A0A0R2XP87-F1
#
_cell.length_a   1.000
_cell.length_b   1.000
_cell.length_c   1.000
_cell.angle_alpha   90.00
_cell.angle_beta   90.00
_cell.angle_gamma   90.00
#
_symmetry.space_group_name_H-M   'P 1'
#
loop_
_entity.id
_entity.type
_entity.pdbx_description
1 polymer ?
#
loop_
_entity_poly.entity_id
_entity_poly.type
_entity_poly.pdbx_seq_one_letter_code
_entity_poly.pdbx_strand_id
1 'polypeptide(L)'
;MPKEPSGIFHWSDGASITWFDFALEIQTQALALGLLKSRCTLRPIPTSEYPTPAARPLYSVMSRARARAEFDCPTNTWQAELKRCLLASS
;
A
#
# COMPACT_ATOMS: atom_id res chain seq x y z
N MET A 1 -34.75 -1.86 -12.79
CA MET A 1 -33.61 -2.76 -12.55
C MET A 1 -32.54 -1.97 -11.82
N PRO A 2 -31.79 -2.56 -10.87
CA PRO A 2 -30.62 -1.87 -10.31
C PRO A 2 -29.66 -1.56 -11.46
N LYS A 3 -29.08 -0.36 -11.45
CA LYS A 3 -28.10 0.05 -12.45
C LYS A 3 -26.75 -0.55 -12.06
N GLU A 4 -26.19 -1.39 -12.92
CA GLU A 4 -24.84 -1.91 -12.75
C GLU A 4 -23.80 -0.76 -12.78
N PRO A 5 -22.79 -0.76 -11.89
CA PRO A 5 -21.73 0.23 -11.92
C PRO A 5 -20.99 0.23 -13.26
N SER A 6 -20.66 1.41 -13.79
CA SER A 6 -19.97 1.54 -15.09
C SER A 6 -19.02 2.74 -15.15
N GLY A 7 -18.00 2.63 -16.00
CA GLY A 7 -16.97 3.67 -16.19
C GLY A 7 -15.67 3.38 -15.44
N ILE A 8 -14.87 4.42 -15.20
CA ILE A 8 -13.55 4.33 -14.57
C ILE A 8 -13.65 4.55 -13.05
N PHE A 9 -12.96 3.70 -12.28
CA PHE A 9 -12.90 3.76 -10.82
C PHE A 9 -11.45 3.71 -10.35
N HIS A 10 -11.18 4.36 -9.22
CA HIS A 10 -9.91 4.27 -8.53
C HIS A 10 -10.00 3.22 -7.42
N TRP A 11 -9.02 2.32 -7.39
CA TRP A 11 -8.92 1.30 -6.35
C TRP A 11 -7.48 1.17 -5.83
N SER A 12 -7.37 1.00 -4.53
CA SER A 12 -6.16 0.67 -3.77
C SER A 12 -6.58 0.13 -2.39
N ASP A 13 -5.65 -0.39 -1.61
CA ASP A 13 -5.94 -0.86 -0.24
C ASP A 13 -6.09 0.29 0.77
N GLY A 14 -6.11 1.53 0.29
CA GLY A 14 -6.45 2.71 1.10
C GLY A 14 -5.33 3.30 1.93
N ALA A 15 -4.09 2.86 1.73
CA ALA A 15 -2.93 3.46 2.36
C ALA A 15 -2.74 4.92 1.90
N SER A 16 -2.39 5.80 2.85
CA SER A 16 -1.89 7.16 2.60
C SER A 16 -0.59 7.32 3.37
N ILE A 17 0.48 6.74 2.83
CA ILE A 17 1.77 6.56 3.50
C ILE A 17 2.93 6.87 2.54
N THR A 18 4.13 7.07 3.10
CA THR A 18 5.36 7.17 2.31
C THR A 18 5.95 5.79 2.01
N TRP A 19 6.90 5.72 1.07
CA TRP A 19 7.70 4.50 0.84
C TRP A 19 8.49 4.06 2.07
N PHE A 20 8.92 5.02 2.90
CA PHE A 20 9.63 4.74 4.14
C PHE A 20 8.71 4.06 5.16
N ASP A 21 7.49 4.57 5.35
CA ASP A 21 6.50 3.96 6.25
C ASP A 21 6.14 2.55 5.80
N PHE A 22 6.03 2.33 4.48
CA PHE A 22 5.75 1.01 3.94
C PHE A 22 6.90 0.02 4.24
N ALA A 23 8.16 0.43 4.07
CA ALA A 23 9.31 -0.38 4.42
C ALA A 23 9.38 -0.70 5.92
N LEU A 24 9.01 0.26 6.78
CA LEU A 24 8.95 0.07 8.23
C LEU A 24 7.88 -0.96 8.62
N GLU A 25 6.70 -0.91 8.00
CA GLU A 25 5.63 -1.87 8.25
C GLU A 25 6.03 -3.28 7.76
N ILE A 26 6.64 -3.40 6.57
CA ILE A 26 7.17 -4.69 6.06
C ILE A 26 8.12 -5.29 7.07
N GLN A 27 9.12 -4.52 7.55
CA GLN A 27 10.06 -5.00 8.55
C GLN A 27 9.35 -5.41 9.85
N THR A 28 8.39 -4.61 10.32
CA THR A 28 7.64 -4.87 11.55
C THR A 28 6.89 -6.19 11.48
N GLN A 29 6.11 -6.40 10.40
CA GLN A 29 5.36 -7.63 10.21
C GLN A 29 6.27 -8.83 9.96
N ALA A 30 7.31 -8.70 9.14
CA ALA A 30 8.22 -9.79 8.82
C ALA A 30 9.00 -10.29 10.06
N LEU A 31 9.37 -9.39 10.98
CA LEU A 31 9.97 -9.77 12.27
C LEU A 31 8.96 -10.49 13.16
N ALA A 32 7.73 -9.97 13.27
CA ALA A 32 6.67 -10.59 14.05
C ALA A 32 6.28 -11.99 13.53
N LEU A 33 6.39 -12.20 12.22
CA LEU A 33 6.16 -13.47 11.53
C LEU A 33 7.38 -14.40 11.54
N GLY A 34 8.54 -13.96 12.03
CA GLY A 34 9.78 -14.75 12.00
C GLY A 34 10.43 -14.90 10.61
N LEU A 35 9.95 -14.17 9.60
CA LEU A 35 10.52 -14.13 8.25
C LEU A 35 11.84 -13.37 8.21
N LEU A 36 11.99 -12.37 9.08
CA LEU A 36 13.26 -11.70 9.35
C LEU A 36 13.80 -12.10 10.71
N LYS A 37 15.12 -12.29 10.80
CA LYS A 37 15.80 -12.62 12.06
C LYS A 37 16.27 -11.37 12.83
N SER A 38 16.40 -10.24 12.15
CA SER A 38 16.92 -9.01 12.73
C SER A 38 16.37 -7.78 12.00
N ARG A 39 16.44 -6.63 12.67
CA ARG A 39 16.03 -5.33 12.13
C ARG A 39 17.05 -4.82 11.12
N CYS A 40 16.58 -4.31 9.99
CA CYS A 40 17.39 -3.48 9.10
C CYS A 40 17.38 -2.03 9.59
N THR A 41 18.46 -1.30 9.32
CA THR A 41 18.51 0.15 9.57
C THR A 41 17.81 0.87 8.41
N LEU A 42 16.62 1.40 8.66
CA LEU A 42 15.88 2.21 7.69
C LEU A 42 16.20 3.69 7.90
N ARG A 43 16.59 4.38 6.84
CA ARG A 43 16.82 5.83 6.82
C ARG A 43 15.92 6.48 5.77
N PRO A 44 15.06 7.45 6.13
CA PRO A 44 14.28 8.17 5.13
C PRO A 44 15.20 9.07 4.31
N ILE A 45 14.92 9.18 3.01
CA ILE A 45 15.61 10.12 2.12
C ILE A 45 14.56 10.91 1.31
N PRO A 46 14.84 12.17 0.96
CA PRO A 46 14.05 12.91 -0.02
C PRO A 46 14.26 12.35 -1.43
N THR A 47 13.28 12.52 -2.31
CA THR A 47 13.37 12.08 -3.72
C THR A 47 14.59 12.67 -4.45
N SER A 48 15.05 13.86 -4.07
CA SER A 48 16.23 14.51 -4.65
C SER A 48 17.53 13.73 -4.43
N GLU A 49 17.62 12.91 -3.39
CA GLU A 49 18.80 12.08 -3.10
C GLU A 49 18.84 10.80 -3.95
N TYR A 50 17.75 10.48 -4.68
CA TYR A 50 17.69 9.31 -5.54
C TYR A 50 17.01 9.63 -6.88
N PRO A 51 17.71 10.32 -7.80
CA PRO A 51 17.15 10.74 -9.07
C PRO A 51 16.87 9.53 -9.98
N THR A 52 15.65 9.47 -10.52
CA THR A 52 15.24 8.44 -11.48
C THR A 52 15.00 9.03 -12.87
N PRO A 53 15.28 8.29 -13.97
CA PRO A 53 15.08 8.82 -15.33
C PRO A 53 13.68 9.33 -15.62
N ALA A 54 12.65 8.68 -15.07
CA ALA A 54 11.27 9.15 -15.13
C ALA A 54 10.89 9.83 -13.81
N ALA A 55 10.32 11.03 -13.89
CA ALA A 55 9.82 11.76 -12.74
C ALA A 55 8.76 10.95 -11.99
N ARG A 56 8.85 10.93 -10.66
CA ARG A 56 7.87 10.28 -9.78
C ARG A 56 6.95 11.34 -9.18
N PRO A 57 5.62 11.13 -9.18
CA PRO A 57 4.71 12.01 -8.46
C PRO A 57 5.06 12.03 -6.97
N LEU A 58 5.06 13.22 -6.36
CA LEU A 58 5.25 13.37 -4.91
C LEU A 58 4.10 12.79 -4.10
N TYR A 59 2.90 12.73 -4.70
CA TYR A 59 1.69 12.24 -4.06
C TYR A 59 0.84 11.46 -5.07
N SER A 60 0.59 10.18 -4.78
CA SER A 60 -0.13 9.26 -5.66
C SER A 60 -1.34 8.60 -4.99
N VAL A 61 -1.79 9.08 -3.83
CA VAL A 61 -2.98 8.55 -3.15
C VAL A 61 -4.22 8.91 -3.96
N MET A 62 -5.03 7.89 -4.25
CA MET A 62 -6.23 8.01 -5.08
C MET A 62 -7.50 7.95 -4.22
N SER A 63 -8.46 8.84 -4.48
CA SER A 63 -9.77 8.77 -3.83
C SER A 63 -10.56 7.56 -4.34
N ARG A 64 -10.94 6.66 -3.42
CA ARG A 64 -11.79 5.49 -3.69
C ARG A 64 -13.26 5.72 -3.36
N ALA A 65 -13.66 6.99 -3.15
CA ALA A 65 -15.00 7.35 -2.67
C ALA A 65 -16.10 6.79 -3.58
N ARG A 66 -15.92 6.91 -4.90
CA ARG A 66 -16.85 6.39 -5.89
C ARG A 66 -16.96 4.87 -5.85
N ALA A 67 -15.82 4.17 -5.81
CA ALA A 67 -15.79 2.72 -5.77
C ALA A 67 -16.52 2.19 -4.51
N ARG A 68 -16.27 2.78 -3.35
CA ARG A 68 -16.94 2.40 -2.09
C ARG A 68 -18.43 2.69 -2.05
N ALA A 69 -18.91 3.65 -2.83
CA ALA A 69 -20.32 4.00 -2.90
C ALA A 69 -21.11 3.09 -3.85
N GLU A 70 -20.45 2.59 -4.91
CA GLU A 70 -21.10 1.84 -5.99
C GLU A 70 -20.87 0.31 -5.92
N PHE A 71 -19.88 -0.16 -5.17
CA PHE A 71 -19.56 -1.59 -5.03
C PHE A 71 -19.52 -2.05 -3.58
N ASP A 72 -19.72 -3.36 -3.36
CA ASP A 72 -19.40 -4.01 -2.09
C ASP A 72 -17.88 -4.21 -1.99
N CYS A 73 -17.22 -3.23 -1.37
CA CYS A 73 -15.77 -3.16 -1.29
C CYS A 73 -15.23 -3.88 -0.04
N PRO A 74 -14.12 -4.65 -0.15
CA PRO A 74 -13.46 -5.24 1.01
C PRO A 74 -13.07 -4.18 2.05
N THR A 75 -13.25 -4.53 3.33
CA THR A 75 -12.91 -3.67 4.48
C THR A 75 -11.51 -3.93 5.03
N ASN A 76 -10.73 -4.80 4.39
CA ASN A 76 -9.37 -5.09 4.81
C ASN A 76 -8.51 -3.82 4.76
N THR A 77 -7.73 -3.61 5.80
CA THR A 77 -6.70 -2.57 5.83
C THR A 77 -5.51 -2.97 4.96
N TRP A 78 -4.78 -2.01 4.40
CA TRP A 78 -3.56 -2.29 3.64
C TRP A 78 -2.52 -3.11 4.44
N GLN A 79 -2.44 -2.95 5.77
CA GLN A 79 -1.55 -3.77 6.61
C GLN A 79 -1.99 -5.24 6.64
N ALA A 80 -3.29 -5.50 6.61
CA ALA A 80 -3.83 -6.86 6.56
C ALA A 80 -3.56 -7.51 5.19
N GLU A 81 -3.67 -6.75 4.10
CA GLU A 81 -3.29 -7.24 2.77
C GLU A 81 -1.78 -7.46 2.66
N LEU A 82 -0.96 -6.56 3.22
CA LEU A 82 0.49 -6.77 3.32
C LEU A 82 0.82 -8.08 4.06
N LYS A 83 0.16 -8.33 5.20
CA LYS A 83 0.35 -9.56 5.97
C LYS A 83 0.02 -10.79 5.14
N ARG A 84 -1.07 -10.74 4.35
CA ARG A 84 -1.43 -11.82 3.43
C ARG A 84 -0.35 -12.05 2.38
N CYS A 85 0.19 -10.98 1.78
CA CYS A 85 1.29 -11.10 0.81
C CYS A 85 2.54 -11.74 1.42
N LEU A 86 2.91 -11.36 2.65
CA LEU A 86 4.06 -11.93 3.35
C LEU A 86 3.88 -13.43 3.63
N LEU A 87 2.66 -13.83 4.03
CA LEU A 87 2.32 -15.23 4.32
C LEU A 87 2.16 -16.09 3.05
N ALA A 88 1.72 -15.51 1.93
CA ALA A 88 1.55 -16.22 0.67
C ALA A 88 2.89 -16.68 0.05
N SER A 89 4.01 -16.16 0.56
CA SER A 89 5.37 -16.50 0.11
C SER A 89 6.08 -17.50 1.03
N SER A 90 5.35 -18.09 1.99
CA SER A 90 5.84 -19.01 3.02
C SER A 90 5.43 -20.46 2.77
#